data_AF-A0A349SLQ4-F1
#
_entry.id   AF-A0A349SLQ4-F1
#
_cell.length_a   1.000
_cell.length_b   1.000
_cell.length_c   1.000
_cell.angle_alpha   90.00
_cell.angle_beta   90.00
_cell.angle_gamma   90.00
#
_symmetry.space_group_name_H-M   'P 1'
#
loop_
_entity.id
_entity.type
_entity.pdbx_description
1 polymer ?
#
loop_
_entity_poly.entity_id
_entity_poly.type
_entity_poly.pdbx_seq_one_letter_code
_entity_poly.pdbx_strand_id
1 'polypeptide(L)'
;MAARQRIFRVRRQYNQWVANETLEDYALRFTAKSARRWSAARVSNTALGAISFLALEAIGGAITLSYGFTNAAMAIMAVGFLIFITGLPIGYYASKYGIDIDLLTRGAGFGYIGSTITSLIYASFTFIFFALEAAIMAMALDQLFQIPLSIGY
;
A
#
# COMPACT_ATOMS: atom_id res chain seq x y z
N MET A 1 16.33 -54.57 9.18
CA MET A 1 14.94 -54.29 8.74
C MET A 1 14.67 -52.80 8.90
N ALA A 2 14.57 -52.04 7.80
CA ALA A 2 14.33 -50.59 7.88
C ALA A 2 12.83 -50.31 8.14
N ALA A 3 12.53 -49.54 9.19
CA ALA A 3 11.17 -49.17 9.55
C ALA A 3 10.58 -48.24 8.47
N ARG A 4 9.47 -48.66 7.86
CA ARG A 4 8.76 -47.91 6.82
C ARG A 4 8.03 -46.73 7.46
N GLN A 5 8.58 -45.51 7.33
CA GLN A 5 7.87 -44.29 7.74
C GLN A 5 6.60 -44.12 6.90
N ARG A 6 5.44 -44.23 7.56
CA ARG A 6 4.15 -43.87 6.96
C ARG A 6 3.99 -42.36 7.01
N ILE A 7 4.24 -41.71 5.87
CA ILE A 7 3.92 -40.30 5.67
C ILE A 7 2.39 -40.19 5.57
N PHE A 8 1.74 -39.74 6.64
CA PHE A 8 0.32 -39.39 6.59
C PHE A 8 0.18 -38.06 5.83
N ARG A 9 -0.35 -38.11 4.61
CA ARG A 9 -0.83 -36.90 3.91
C ARG A 9 -2.10 -36.44 4.63
N VAL A 10 -1.98 -35.50 5.55
CA VAL A 10 -3.12 -34.64 5.93
C VAL A 10 -3.41 -33.75 4.72
N ARG A 11 -4.13 -34.27 3.72
CA ARG A 11 -4.76 -33.41 2.71
C ARG A 11 -5.88 -32.66 3.44
N ARG A 12 -5.62 -31.42 3.84
CA ARG A 12 -6.70 -30.48 4.16
C ARG A 12 -7.57 -30.36 2.91
N GLN A 13 -8.79 -30.88 2.97
CA GLN A 13 -9.80 -30.64 1.93
C GLN A 13 -10.28 -29.20 2.12
N TYR A 14 -9.83 -28.29 1.26
CA TYR A 14 -10.47 -27.00 1.09
C TYR A 14 -11.58 -27.14 0.05
N ASN A 15 -12.74 -26.55 0.32
CA ASN A 15 -13.89 -26.56 -0.57
C ASN A 15 -13.49 -25.97 -1.94
N GLN A 16 -13.73 -26.69 -3.04
CA GLN A 16 -13.33 -26.27 -4.39
C GLN A 16 -13.96 -24.94 -4.83
N TRP A 17 -15.06 -24.52 -4.20
CA TRP A 17 -15.73 -23.25 -4.46
C TRP A 17 -14.99 -22.04 -3.84
N VAL A 18 -13.99 -22.29 -3.00
CA VAL A 18 -13.05 -21.29 -2.45
C VAL A 18 -11.68 -21.37 -3.14
N ALA A 19 -11.48 -22.35 -4.03
CA ALA A 19 -10.20 -22.66 -4.64
C ALA A 19 -10.18 -22.35 -6.14
N ASN A 20 -10.34 -21.07 -6.51
CA ASN A 20 -9.77 -20.58 -7.77
C ASN A 20 -8.37 -20.03 -7.47
N GLU A 21 -7.44 -20.93 -7.13
CA GLU A 21 -6.03 -20.62 -6.81
C GLU A 21 -5.14 -20.50 -8.07
N THR A 22 -5.73 -20.16 -9.22
CA THR A 22 -5.09 -20.14 -10.54
C THR A 22 -4.84 -18.75 -11.11
N LEU A 23 -5.17 -17.69 -10.38
CA LEU A 23 -4.66 -16.35 -10.66
C LEU A 23 -3.50 -16.10 -9.71
N GLU A 24 -2.36 -15.68 -10.27
CA GLU A 24 -1.12 -15.40 -9.54
C GLU A 24 -1.33 -14.32 -8.46
N ASP A 25 -1.81 -14.76 -7.29
CA ASP A 25 -2.16 -13.88 -6.18
C ASP A 25 -0.92 -13.56 -5.35
N TYR A 26 -0.09 -12.67 -5.89
CA TYR A 26 1.07 -12.09 -5.19
C TYR A 26 0.67 -11.02 -4.16
N ALA A 27 -0.61 -10.65 -4.09
CA ALA A 27 -1.13 -9.77 -3.03
C ALA A 27 -1.25 -10.54 -1.70
N LEU A 28 -1.48 -11.86 -1.75
CA LEU A 28 -1.62 -12.70 -0.55
C LEU A 28 -0.46 -13.71 -0.36
N ARG A 29 0.54 -13.74 -1.25
CA ARG A 29 1.67 -14.70 -1.24
C ARG A 29 3.01 -14.03 -1.56
N PHE A 30 4.10 -14.68 -1.13
CA PHE A 30 5.48 -14.28 -1.44
C PHE A 30 5.69 -14.05 -2.94
N THR A 31 6.35 -12.95 -3.32
CA THR A 31 6.68 -12.69 -4.73
C THR A 31 7.83 -13.57 -5.21
N ALA A 32 7.54 -14.53 -6.10
CA ALA A 32 8.54 -15.42 -6.68
C ALA A 32 9.67 -14.64 -7.38
N LYS A 33 10.93 -15.10 -7.25
CA LYS A 33 12.10 -14.44 -7.85
C LYS A 33 11.98 -14.28 -9.37
N SER A 34 11.29 -15.19 -10.05
CA SER A 34 11.01 -15.17 -11.50
C SER A 34 10.07 -14.03 -11.95
N ALA A 35 9.29 -13.46 -11.02
CA ALA A 35 8.40 -12.33 -11.28
C ALA A 35 9.10 -10.97 -11.10
N ARG A 36 10.33 -10.92 -10.56
CA ARG A 36 11.13 -9.70 -10.37
C ARG A 36 11.81 -9.26 -11.67
N ARG A 37 11.02 -8.79 -12.63
CA ARG A 37 11.48 -8.46 -13.99
C ARG A 37 11.79 -6.98 -14.21
N TRP A 38 11.33 -6.12 -13.30
CA TRP A 38 11.43 -4.67 -13.43
C TRP A 38 12.68 -4.12 -12.73
N SER A 39 13.36 -3.15 -13.34
CA SER A 39 14.49 -2.47 -12.74
C SER A 39 14.05 -1.61 -11.55
N ALA A 40 14.94 -1.44 -10.57
CA ALA A 40 14.66 -0.61 -9.39
C ALA A 40 14.18 0.80 -9.78
N ALA A 41 14.79 1.41 -10.79
CA ALA A 41 14.40 2.74 -11.27
C ALA A 41 12.94 2.80 -11.77
N ARG A 42 12.46 1.78 -12.50
CA ARG A 42 11.06 1.75 -12.95
C ARG A 42 10.10 1.59 -11.77
N VAL A 43 10.44 0.71 -10.82
CA VAL A 43 9.64 0.50 -9.61
C VAL A 43 9.58 1.78 -8.77
N SER A 44 10.71 2.47 -8.59
CA SER A 44 10.76 3.76 -7.90
C SER A 44 9.92 4.82 -8.60
N ASN A 45 9.98 4.90 -9.94
CA ASN A 45 9.19 5.88 -10.68
C ASN A 45 7.67 5.61 -10.57
N THR A 46 7.26 4.34 -10.62
CA THR A 46 5.86 3.96 -10.39
C THR A 46 5.42 4.30 -8.96
N ALA A 47 6.28 4.04 -7.96
CA ALA A 47 5.99 4.39 -6.58
C ALA A 47 5.85 5.92 -6.40
N LEU A 48 6.74 6.72 -7.00
CA LEU A 48 6.63 8.18 -6.99
C LEU A 48 5.33 8.66 -7.63
N GLY A 49 4.96 8.10 -8.79
CA GLY A 49 3.69 8.41 -9.44
C GLY A 49 2.48 8.07 -8.58
N ALA A 50 2.53 6.96 -7.84
CA ALA A 50 1.46 6.55 -6.93
C ALA A 50 1.33 7.43 -5.67
N ILE A 51 2.34 8.25 -5.34
CA ILE A 51 2.34 9.14 -4.17
C ILE A 51 2.05 10.60 -4.58
N SER A 52 1.97 10.89 -5.87
CA SER A 52 1.63 12.22 -6.40
C SER A 52 0.13 12.49 -6.29
N PHE A 53 -0.30 13.05 -5.17
CA PHE A 53 -1.70 13.39 -4.86
C PHE A 53 -1.88 14.92 -4.78
N LEU A 54 -2.94 15.47 -5.40
CA LEU A 54 -3.28 16.89 -5.28
C LEU A 54 -3.66 17.25 -3.85
N ALA A 55 -4.25 16.31 -3.10
CA ALA A 55 -4.60 16.48 -1.71
C ALA A 55 -3.36 16.80 -0.85
N LEU A 56 -2.21 16.19 -1.12
CA LEU A 56 -0.98 16.46 -0.36
C LEU A 56 -0.45 17.87 -0.64
N GLU A 57 -0.56 18.34 -1.88
CA GLU A 57 -0.19 19.72 -2.25
C GLU A 57 -1.09 20.73 -1.52
N ALA A 58 -2.41 20.49 -1.49
CA ALA A 58 -3.36 21.34 -0.79
C ALA A 58 -3.10 21.37 0.74
N ILE A 59 -2.82 20.21 1.35
CA ILE A 59 -2.46 20.10 2.77
C ILE A 59 -1.13 20.84 3.05
N GLY A 60 -0.12 20.66 2.20
CA GLY A 60 1.16 21.35 2.32
C GLY A 60 1.03 22.87 2.25
N GLY A 61 0.21 23.36 1.32
CA GLY A 61 -0.14 24.78 1.21
C GLY A 61 -0.87 25.29 2.46
N ALA A 62 -1.85 24.55 2.96
CA ALA A 62 -2.61 24.92 4.15
C ALA A 62 -1.74 25.03 5.42
N ILE A 63 -0.81 24.08 5.63
CA ILE A 63 0.13 24.11 6.75
C ILE A 63 1.08 25.31 6.61
N THR A 64 1.55 25.58 5.39
CA THR A 64 2.45 26.72 5.12
C THR A 64 1.76 28.05 5.41
N LEU A 65 0.49 28.21 5.03
CA LEU A 65 -0.29 29.41 5.31
C LEU A 65 -0.60 29.57 6.81
N SER A 66 -0.87 28.46 7.50
CA SER A 66 -1.28 28.48 8.91
C SER A 66 -0.11 28.69 9.88
N TYR A 67 1.05 28.11 9.59
CA TYR A 67 2.20 28.05 10.52
C TYR A 67 3.45 28.76 10.01
N GLY A 68 3.43 29.27 8.77
CA GLY A 68 4.55 29.92 8.11
C GLY A 68 5.54 28.93 7.47
N PHE A 69 6.26 29.39 6.45
CA PHE A 69 7.18 28.59 5.66
C PHE A 69 8.27 27.90 6.50
N THR A 70 8.95 28.65 7.37
CA THR A 70 10.08 28.11 8.15
C THR A 70 9.64 26.95 9.03
N ASN A 71 8.52 27.08 9.74
CA ASN A 71 8.00 26.01 10.60
C ASN A 71 7.50 24.82 9.78
N ALA A 72 6.74 25.07 8.72
CA ALA A 72 6.23 24.03 7.84
C ALA A 72 7.37 23.22 7.19
N ALA A 73 8.39 23.89 6.64
CA ALA A 73 9.53 23.25 6.01
C ALA A 73 10.34 22.41 7.00
N MET A 74 10.63 22.93 8.20
CA MET A 74 11.34 22.17 9.23
C MET A 74 10.53 20.95 9.70
N ALA A 75 9.21 21.10 9.88
CA ALA A 75 8.35 19.99 10.28
C ALA A 75 8.28 18.90 9.19
N ILE A 76 8.12 19.29 7.93
CA ILE A 76 8.10 18.36 6.79
C ILE A 76 9.43 17.61 6.68
N MET A 77 10.57 18.30 6.79
CA MET A 77 11.88 17.66 6.77
C MET A 77 12.08 16.69 7.95
N ALA A 78 11.69 17.10 9.17
CA ALA A 78 11.83 16.27 10.36
C ALA A 78 10.97 14.99 10.27
N VAL A 79 9.71 15.13 9.90
CA VAL A 79 8.79 13.99 9.73
C VAL A 79 9.22 13.11 8.54
N GLY A 80 9.63 13.71 7.43
CA GLY A 80 10.16 12.99 6.27
C GLY A 80 11.40 12.16 6.61
N PHE A 81 12.31 12.72 7.42
CA PHE A 81 13.48 12.02 7.91
C PHE A 81 13.11 10.84 8.83
N LEU A 82 12.13 11.03 9.74
CA LEU A 82 11.63 9.96 10.61
C LEU A 82 10.98 8.82 9.79
N ILE A 83 10.15 9.16 8.80
CA ILE A 83 9.55 8.18 7.89
C ILE A 83 10.63 7.45 7.10
N PHE A 84 11.66 8.16 6.63
CA PHE A 84 12.76 7.55 5.89
C PHE A 84 13.55 6.56 6.75
N ILE A 85 13.95 6.94 7.96
CA ILE A 85 14.70 6.07 8.87
C ILE A 85 13.90 4.84 9.27
N THR A 86 12.60 4.99 9.52
CA THR A 86 11.74 3.87 9.92
C THR A 86 11.34 3.00 8.73
N GLY A 87 11.10 3.60 7.57
CA GLY A 87 10.69 2.92 6.34
C GLY A 87 11.83 2.17 5.65
N LEU A 88 13.08 2.65 5.72
CA LEU A 88 14.24 2.03 5.09
C LEU A 88 14.47 0.57 5.54
N PRO A 89 14.55 0.24 6.86
CA PRO A 89 14.73 -1.15 7.29
C PRO A 89 13.54 -2.02 6.89
N ILE A 90 12.30 -1.50 7.01
CA ILE A 90 11.09 -2.23 6.63
C ILE A 90 11.11 -2.57 5.13
N GLY A 91 11.36 -1.59 4.27
CA GLY A 91 11.44 -1.77 2.82
C GLY A 91 12.60 -2.66 2.38
N TYR A 92 13.76 -2.56 3.05
CA TYR A 92 14.89 -3.45 2.80
C TYR A 92 14.55 -4.92 3.08
N TYR A 93 13.96 -5.21 4.24
CA TYR A 93 13.58 -6.59 4.57
C TYR A 93 12.38 -7.08 3.75
N ALA A 94 11.40 -6.23 3.47
CA ALA A 94 10.28 -6.56 2.60
C ALA A 94 10.73 -6.96 1.20
N SER A 95 11.64 -6.19 0.58
CA SER A 95 12.18 -6.49 -0.74
C SER A 95 13.11 -7.71 -0.74
N LYS A 96 13.96 -7.87 0.28
CA LYS A 96 14.86 -9.02 0.43
C LYS A 96 14.07 -10.33 0.58
N TYR A 97 13.04 -10.33 1.42
CA TYR A 97 12.20 -11.49 1.69
C TYR A 97 10.93 -11.57 0.85
N GLY A 98 10.71 -10.66 -0.12
CA GLY A 98 9.56 -10.72 -1.03
C GLY A 98 8.21 -10.79 -0.31
N ILE A 99 8.11 -10.15 0.85
CA ILE A 99 6.91 -10.14 1.69
C ILE A 99 6.15 -8.83 1.49
N ASP A 100 4.84 -8.94 1.40
CA ASP A 100 3.93 -7.80 1.42
C ASP A 100 3.57 -7.41 2.87
N ILE A 101 3.02 -6.22 3.05
CA ILE A 101 2.68 -5.67 4.37
C ILE A 101 1.65 -6.51 5.13
N ASP A 102 0.71 -7.12 4.41
CA ASP A 102 -0.27 -8.05 4.96
C ASP A 102 0.37 -9.35 5.46
N LEU A 103 1.53 -9.72 4.92
CA LEU A 103 2.32 -10.85 5.39
C LEU A 103 3.18 -10.50 6.60
N LEU A 104 3.58 -9.23 6.77
CA LEU A 104 4.29 -8.78 7.98
C LEU A 104 3.45 -9.01 9.24
N THR A 105 2.15 -8.69 9.21
CA THR A 105 1.28 -8.87 10.38
C THR A 105 1.00 -10.34 10.69
N ARG A 106 0.98 -11.19 9.66
CA ARG A 106 0.97 -12.66 9.84
C ARG A 106 2.27 -13.14 10.50
N GLY A 107 3.42 -12.65 10.04
CA GLY A 107 4.73 -12.98 10.60
C GLY A 107 4.97 -12.45 12.01
N ALA A 108 4.30 -11.36 12.39
CA ALA A 108 4.36 -10.75 13.72
C ALA A 108 3.49 -11.45 14.78
N GLY A 109 2.80 -12.55 14.44
CA GLY A 109 2.02 -13.36 15.38
C GLY A 109 0.52 -13.06 15.43
N PHE A 110 0.02 -12.09 14.66
CA PHE A 110 -1.41 -11.76 14.58
C PHE A 110 -2.21 -12.66 13.63
N GLY A 111 -1.53 -13.53 12.88
CA GLY A 111 -2.16 -14.49 11.96
C GLY A 111 -3.02 -13.81 10.88
N TYR A 112 -4.03 -14.53 10.39
CA TYR A 112 -4.90 -14.05 9.31
C TYR A 112 -5.79 -12.87 9.73
N ILE A 113 -6.18 -12.78 11.00
CA ILE A 113 -7.02 -11.68 11.50
C ILE A 113 -6.26 -10.35 11.44
N GLY A 114 -4.99 -10.34 11.85
CA GLY A 114 -4.13 -9.16 11.75
C GLY A 114 -3.97 -8.69 10.30
N SER A 115 -3.76 -9.63 9.38
CA SER A 115 -3.71 -9.34 7.93
C SER A 115 -5.00 -8.70 7.45
N THR A 116 -6.17 -9.27 7.74
CA THR A 116 -7.46 -8.70 7.31
C THR A 116 -7.68 -7.29 7.84
N ILE A 117 -7.35 -7.03 9.11
CA ILE A 117 -7.51 -5.70 9.71
C ILE A 117 -6.58 -4.69 9.01
N THR A 118 -5.32 -5.05 8.78
CA THR A 118 -4.37 -4.19 8.08
C THR A 118 -4.80 -3.91 6.64
N SER A 119 -5.22 -4.94 5.89
CA SER A 119 -5.75 -4.76 4.54
C SER A 119 -6.97 -3.85 4.53
N LEU A 120 -7.88 -3.98 5.52
CA LEU A 120 -9.06 -3.14 5.63
C LEU A 120 -8.68 -1.67 5.88
N ILE A 121 -7.75 -1.42 6.80
CA ILE A 121 -7.26 -0.06 7.08
C ILE A 121 -6.65 0.55 5.81
N TYR A 122 -5.81 -0.19 5.09
CA TYR A 122 -5.22 0.28 3.83
C TYR A 122 -6.28 0.55 2.76
N ALA A 123 -7.23 -0.37 2.57
CA ALA A 123 -8.31 -0.20 1.62
C ALA A 123 -9.14 1.05 1.94
N SER A 124 -9.49 1.27 3.22
CA SER A 124 -10.20 2.46 3.67
C SER A 124 -9.41 3.75 3.37
N PHE A 125 -8.10 3.77 3.64
CA PHE A 125 -7.27 4.92 3.28
C PHE A 125 -7.29 5.18 1.78
N THR A 126 -7.17 4.14 0.94
CA THR A 126 -7.27 4.29 -0.51
C THR A 126 -8.59 4.92 -0.94
N PHE A 127 -9.73 4.47 -0.39
CA PHE A 127 -11.03 5.08 -0.70
C PHE A 127 -11.13 6.54 -0.25
N ILE A 128 -10.58 6.88 0.93
CA ILE A 128 -10.57 8.26 1.43
C ILE A 128 -9.76 9.18 0.50
N PHE A 129 -8.54 8.78 0.13
CA PHE A 129 -7.72 9.58 -0.79
C PHE A 129 -8.33 9.66 -2.18
N PHE A 130 -8.92 8.56 -2.68
CA PHE A 130 -9.63 8.59 -3.96
C PHE A 130 -10.80 9.58 -3.94
N ALA A 131 -11.60 9.59 -2.86
CA ALA A 131 -12.70 10.53 -2.70
C ALA A 131 -12.21 11.98 -2.59
N LEU A 132 -11.10 12.23 -1.89
CA LEU A 132 -10.49 13.57 -1.80
C LEU A 132 -9.97 14.05 -3.15
N GLU A 133 -9.28 13.20 -3.91
CA GLU A 133 -8.82 13.53 -5.27
C GLU A 133 -9.99 13.81 -6.20
N ALA A 134 -11.05 12.99 -6.16
CA ALA A 134 -12.27 13.23 -6.92
C ALA A 134 -12.91 14.58 -6.56
N ALA A 135 -12.98 14.92 -5.27
CA ALA A 135 -13.50 16.20 -4.82
C ALA A 135 -12.67 17.39 -5.32
N ILE A 136 -11.33 17.31 -5.21
CA ILE A 136 -10.43 18.36 -5.70
C ILE A 136 -10.55 18.52 -7.21
N MET A 137 -10.63 17.41 -7.95
CA MET A 137 -10.82 17.42 -9.40
C MET A 137 -12.18 18.00 -9.80
N ALA A 138 -13.26 17.63 -9.11
CA ALA A 138 -14.59 18.20 -9.33
C ALA A 138 -14.59 19.72 -9.14
N MET A 139 -13.94 20.21 -8.08
CA MET A 139 -13.79 21.65 -7.82
C MET A 139 -12.95 22.34 -8.90
N ALA A 140 -11.89 21.70 -9.38
CA ALA A 140 -11.10 22.24 -10.48
C ALA A 140 -11.91 22.33 -11.79
N LEU A 141 -12.73 21.32 -12.10
CA LEU A 141 -13.60 21.30 -13.28
C LEU A 141 -14.70 22.37 -13.20
N ASP A 142 -15.30 22.57 -12.03
CA ASP A 142 -16.25 23.65 -11.78
C ASP A 142 -15.59 25.02 -11.99
N GLN A 143 -14.40 25.25 -11.45
CA GLN A 143 -13.74 26.56 -11.60
C GLN A 143 -13.28 26.84 -13.04
N LEU A 144 -12.68 25.86 -13.73
CA LEU A 144 -12.14 26.07 -15.07
C LEU A 144 -13.20 26.02 -16.18
N PHE A 145 -14.16 25.11 -16.06
CA PHE A 145 -15.12 24.79 -17.12
C PHE A 145 -16.58 25.01 -16.73
N GLN A 146 -16.84 25.47 -15.50
CA GLN A 146 -18.19 25.71 -14.97
C GLN A 146 -19.08 24.46 -15.02
N ILE A 147 -18.45 23.28 -14.91
CA ILE A 147 -19.15 22.00 -14.85
C ILE A 147 -19.74 21.85 -13.44
N PRO A 148 -21.06 21.62 -13.30
CA PRO A 148 -21.68 21.45 -11.99
C PRO A 148 -21.04 20.33 -11.17
N LEU A 149 -20.79 20.58 -9.88
CA LEU A 149 -20.18 19.62 -8.96
C LEU A 149 -20.87 18.24 -8.94
N SER A 150 -22.19 18.18 -9.15
CA SER A 150 -22.94 16.93 -9.19
C SER A 150 -22.53 15.99 -10.34
N ILE A 151 -21.93 16.53 -11.41
CA ILE A 151 -21.38 15.76 -12.53
C ILE A 151 -19.87 15.51 -12.32
N GLY A 152 -19.20 16.39 -11.57
CA GLY A 152 -17.77 16.30 -11.31
C GLY A 152 -17.37 15.27 -10.25
N TYR A 153 -18.25 14.99 -9.28
CA TYR A 153 -18.09 13.88 -8.31
C TYR A 153 -18.31 12.51 -8.96
#